data_AF-A0A7X8SU13-F1
#
_entry.id   AF-A0A7X8SU13-F1
#
_cell.length_a   1.000
_cell.length_b   1.000
_cell.length_c   1.000
_cell.angle_alpha   90.00
_cell.angle_beta   90.00
_cell.angle_gamma   90.00
#
_symmetry.space_group_name_H-M   'P 1'
#
loop_
_entity.id
_entity.type
_entity.pdbx_description
1 polymer ?
#
loop_
_entity_poly.entity_id
_entity_poly.type
_entity_poly.pdbx_seq_one_letter_code
_entity_poly.pdbx_strand_id
1 'polypeptide(L)'
;MKMKSYALGLALALSWPWVVHAEDPAPGPAKTTIDLKYWVEFATQGNAAAQYGLGYRYANGDGVERDDTKAVDWYQKSAEQGNTQAQYALAYMYAAGRGVNADQKLATEWYLKSAQRGNADAQYAVGYSLANGRGVPVDNEQAVNWYQKSAAQNQAQAQYALGYMYANGLGVRQDSEIALNWYRKSADQGRSDAQYALGYMFDNGQGVPEDHTGALELYRKAADQGDAQGLYAVGYAYANGRGVERSDAEAFIWYKRAAAKGRADAQYAVGYSLANGLGVAKDYRQALQWYRKSADQGRSDAQYALGYLYANGQGVKVDDISAVRWYRKSADQGDQQGQYALAYMYAGGRGVAKDYRKALEWYGKSAAQGYADAQYALGYMYDNGQGTTADKAAAADWYGKAAAQNNSQGQYALAYLYCEGDGVAKDYGRAVELFRKAAEQGDARAEYGLGYLYYNGYGVPKDAGVAADWFNKAAAKGLPEAQHGLSYMEANGEGPIKDLGPLGEGRSSDTDTGPSPGWVAFRLLMALLP
;
A
#
# COMPACT_ATOMS: atom_id res chain seq x y z
N MET A 1 9.66 6.84 -15.82
CA MET A 1 10.20 8.12 -15.32
C MET A 1 9.06 9.05 -14.92
N LYS A 2 8.87 9.26 -13.61
CA LYS A 2 8.36 10.48 -12.96
C LYS A 2 8.31 10.18 -11.45
N MET A 3 9.28 10.74 -10.73
CA MET A 3 9.42 10.65 -9.28
C MET A 3 8.22 11.33 -8.61
N LYS A 4 7.58 10.64 -7.66
CA LYS A 4 6.62 11.24 -6.74
C LYS A 4 7.41 11.97 -5.65
N SER A 5 7.49 13.28 -5.78
CA SER A 5 7.94 14.18 -4.71
C SER A 5 6.88 14.22 -3.60
N TYR A 6 7.15 13.59 -2.47
CA TYR A 6 6.34 13.76 -1.27
C TYR A 6 6.69 15.12 -0.65
N ALA A 7 5.85 16.12 -0.93
CA ALA A 7 5.85 17.39 -0.22
C ALA A 7 5.03 17.23 1.07
N LEU A 8 5.70 17.16 2.23
CA LEU A 8 5.08 17.49 3.51
C LEU A 8 5.69 18.80 4.02
N GLY A 9 4.81 19.70 4.42
CA GLY A 9 5.05 21.12 4.62
C GLY A 9 5.97 21.45 5.79
N LEU A 10 6.98 22.27 5.49
CA LEU A 10 7.65 23.14 6.45
C LEU A 10 6.82 24.42 6.57
N ALA A 11 5.96 24.47 7.59
CA ALA A 11 5.29 25.70 8.00
C ALA A 11 5.39 25.85 9.51
N LEU A 12 6.13 26.90 9.91
CA LEU A 12 6.04 27.65 11.16
C LEU A 12 6.28 26.91 12.48
N ALA A 13 7.49 27.11 13.03
CA ALA A 13 7.70 27.17 14.49
C ALA A 13 8.50 28.44 14.83
N LEU A 14 7.80 29.58 14.87
CA LEU A 14 8.06 30.65 15.84
C LEU A 14 7.62 30.08 17.20
N SER A 15 8.26 30.23 18.37
CA SER A 15 8.95 31.38 18.94
C SER A 15 9.55 31.02 20.32
N TRP A 16 10.76 31.51 20.59
CA TRP A 16 11.37 31.98 21.87
C TRP A 16 12.59 31.25 22.48
N PRO A 17 13.51 32.01 23.14
CA PRO A 17 14.96 31.73 23.12
C PRO A 17 15.65 31.65 24.49
N TRP A 18 16.67 30.79 24.66
CA TRP A 18 17.73 30.91 25.68
C TRP A 18 19.07 30.42 25.04
N VAL A 19 20.02 31.29 24.65
CA VAL A 19 21.21 31.83 25.38
C VAL A 19 22.29 30.73 25.59
N VAL A 20 23.51 30.76 25.01
CA VAL A 20 24.72 31.52 25.44
C VAL A 20 25.88 31.49 24.39
N HIS A 21 26.41 32.69 24.09
CA HIS A 21 27.78 33.24 23.87
C HIS A 21 28.84 32.69 22.87
N ALA A 22 29.25 33.58 21.93
CA ALA A 22 30.59 34.19 21.82
C ALA A 22 30.50 35.56 21.08
N GLU A 23 31.41 36.49 21.38
CA GLU A 23 31.29 37.97 21.32
C GLU A 23 31.26 38.65 19.93
N ASP A 24 30.25 39.51 19.68
CA ASP A 24 30.23 40.72 18.80
C ASP A 24 28.95 41.54 19.12
N PRO A 25 28.94 42.89 19.29
CA PRO A 25 27.85 43.63 19.94
C PRO A 25 26.67 44.01 19.02
N ALA A 26 26.33 43.20 18.02
CA ALA A 26 25.08 43.38 17.27
C ALA A 26 23.96 42.52 17.89
N PRO A 27 22.94 43.11 18.55
CA PRO A 27 21.91 42.33 19.22
C PRO A 27 21.05 41.56 18.20
N GLY A 28 20.88 40.26 18.44
CA GLY A 28 19.93 39.43 17.70
C GLY A 28 18.48 39.90 17.88
N PRO A 29 17.57 39.60 16.94
CA PRO A 29 16.26 40.26 16.81
C PRO A 29 15.18 39.77 17.80
N ALA A 30 15.56 39.23 18.95
CA ALA A 30 14.61 38.94 20.02
C ALA A 30 14.62 40.08 21.05
N LYS A 31 13.65 41.01 20.92
CA LYS A 31 13.36 42.14 21.84
C LYS A 31 14.36 43.31 21.84
N THR A 32 14.48 44.02 20.72
CA THR A 32 15.14 45.33 20.72
C THR A 32 14.14 46.46 20.44
N THR A 33 14.00 47.37 21.41
CA THR A 33 13.32 48.68 21.35
C THR A 33 14.12 49.70 20.49
N ILE A 34 14.73 49.24 19.40
CA ILE A 34 15.48 50.10 18.48
C ILE A 34 14.50 50.57 17.41
N ASP A 35 14.24 51.88 17.40
CA ASP A 35 13.43 52.57 16.41
C ASP A 35 13.92 52.25 14.98
N LEU A 36 13.00 51.96 14.05
CA LEU A 36 13.28 51.54 12.68
C LEU A 36 14.27 52.46 11.98
N LYS A 37 14.24 53.76 12.31
CA LYS A 37 15.17 54.76 11.78
C LYS A 37 16.64 54.37 11.96
N TYR A 38 17.01 53.77 13.10
CA TYR A 38 18.39 53.38 13.37
C TYR A 38 18.80 52.14 12.56
N TRP A 39 17.88 51.21 12.32
CA TRP A 39 18.13 50.08 11.41
C TRP A 39 18.42 50.58 9.99
N VAL A 40 17.61 51.53 9.50
CA VAL A 40 17.80 52.14 8.18
C VAL A 40 19.12 52.89 8.13
N GLU A 41 19.43 53.70 9.13
CA GLU A 41 20.67 54.46 9.21
C GLU A 41 21.91 53.54 9.19
N PHE A 42 21.99 52.56 10.08
CA PHE A 42 23.16 51.66 10.10
C PHE A 42 23.24 50.77 8.86
N ALA A 43 22.10 50.32 8.30
CA ALA A 43 22.09 49.52 7.08
C ALA A 43 22.57 50.33 5.86
N THR A 44 22.17 51.61 5.77
CA THR A 44 22.62 52.52 4.70
C THR A 44 24.09 52.91 4.85
N GLN A 45 24.63 52.95 6.07
CA GLN A 45 26.05 53.11 6.36
C GLN A 45 26.89 51.85 6.06
N GLY A 46 26.27 50.75 5.60
CA GLY A 46 26.97 49.54 5.17
C GLY A 46 27.09 48.46 6.23
N ASN A 47 26.57 48.65 7.45
CA ASN A 47 26.71 47.66 8.51
C ASN A 47 25.96 46.35 8.15
N ALA A 48 26.70 45.25 7.97
CA ALA A 48 26.14 43.98 7.51
C ALA A 48 25.06 43.41 8.46
N ALA A 49 25.21 43.54 9.78
CA ALA A 49 24.22 43.06 10.74
C ALA A 49 22.93 43.90 10.68
N ALA A 50 23.04 45.22 10.52
CA ALA A 50 21.90 46.11 10.34
C ALA A 50 21.18 45.84 9.01
N GLN A 51 21.90 45.58 7.93
CA GLN A 51 21.32 45.17 6.65
C GLN A 51 20.57 43.84 6.76
N TYR A 52 21.15 42.83 7.42
CA TYR A 52 20.45 41.58 7.70
C TYR A 52 19.17 41.82 8.51
N GLY A 53 19.26 42.59 9.60
CA GLY A 53 18.12 42.88 10.46
C GLY A 53 17.01 43.65 9.73
N LEU A 54 17.37 44.62 8.89
CA LEU A 54 16.41 45.37 8.07
C LEU A 54 15.75 44.46 7.02
N GLY A 55 16.52 43.57 6.38
CA GLY A 55 15.97 42.54 5.50
C GLY A 55 14.97 41.63 6.22
N TYR A 56 15.30 41.20 7.44
CA TYR A 56 14.41 40.40 8.29
C TYR A 56 13.11 41.12 8.63
N ARG A 57 13.18 42.41 8.94
CA ARG A 57 11.98 43.23 9.21
C ARG A 57 11.07 43.31 8.00
N TYR A 58 11.62 43.61 6.82
CA TYR A 58 10.84 43.64 5.57
C TYR A 58 10.27 42.26 5.22
N ALA A 59 11.02 41.18 5.40
CA ALA A 59 10.51 39.83 5.16
C ALA A 59 9.34 39.52 6.11
N ASN A 60 9.41 39.87 7.39
CA ASN A 60 8.38 39.44 8.36
C ASN A 60 7.28 40.48 8.61
N GLY A 61 7.40 41.69 8.04
CA GLY A 61 6.50 42.81 8.34
C GLY A 61 6.66 43.32 9.78
N ASP A 62 7.87 43.19 10.36
CA ASP A 62 8.13 43.55 11.76
C ASP A 62 8.51 45.03 11.89
N GLY A 63 7.50 45.87 12.16
CA GLY A 63 7.64 47.33 12.26
C GLY A 63 7.65 48.06 10.91
N VAL A 64 7.46 47.33 9.80
CA VAL A 64 7.33 47.82 8.42
C VAL A 64 6.28 47.02 7.65
N GLU A 65 5.75 47.57 6.56
CA GLU A 65 4.99 46.76 5.61
C GLU A 65 5.88 45.66 5.03
N ARG A 66 5.34 44.44 4.94
CA ARG A 66 6.07 43.30 4.40
C ARG A 66 6.41 43.56 2.93
N ASP A 67 7.70 43.47 2.61
CA ASP A 67 8.22 43.72 1.27
C ASP A 67 9.37 42.74 0.99
N ASP A 68 9.04 41.63 0.32
CA ASP A 68 9.98 40.55 0.09
C ASP A 68 11.10 40.95 -0.89
N THR A 69 10.84 41.90 -1.80
CA THR A 69 11.85 42.41 -2.74
C THR A 69 12.88 43.26 -2.01
N LYS A 70 12.44 44.19 -1.16
CA LYS A 70 13.36 44.96 -0.30
C LYS A 70 14.11 44.06 0.67
N ALA A 71 13.47 43.01 1.17
CA ALA A 71 14.15 42.04 2.02
C ALA A 71 15.32 41.38 1.29
N VAL A 72 15.12 40.94 0.04
CA VAL A 72 16.18 40.37 -0.79
C VAL A 72 17.30 41.39 -1.01
N ASP A 73 16.99 42.63 -1.36
CA ASP A 73 18.02 43.66 -1.59
C ASP A 73 18.92 43.86 -0.37
N TRP A 74 18.33 43.89 0.83
CA TRP A 74 19.08 44.05 2.08
C TRP A 74 19.84 42.79 2.46
N TYR A 75 19.24 41.60 2.27
CA TYR A 75 19.94 40.34 2.48
C TYR A 75 21.12 40.19 1.53
N GLN A 76 20.98 40.57 0.26
CA GLN A 76 22.04 40.53 -0.74
C GLN A 76 23.26 41.35 -0.29
N LYS A 77 23.05 42.62 0.07
CA LYS A 77 24.12 43.51 0.55
C LYS A 77 24.84 42.95 1.78
N SER A 78 24.09 42.35 2.71
CA SER A 78 24.66 41.75 3.91
C SER A 78 25.39 40.43 3.62
N ALA A 79 24.83 39.59 2.73
CA ALA A 79 25.37 38.30 2.35
C ALA A 79 26.68 38.43 1.56
N GLU A 80 26.79 39.45 0.70
CA GLU A 80 28.00 39.82 -0.04
C GLU A 80 29.15 40.24 0.88
N GLN A 81 28.83 40.83 2.03
CA GLN A 81 29.80 41.12 3.09
C GLN A 81 30.16 39.89 3.94
N GLY A 82 29.66 38.72 3.57
CA GLY A 82 29.93 37.47 4.26
C GLY A 82 28.99 37.16 5.41
N ASN A 83 27.98 38.00 5.74
CA ASN A 83 27.10 37.72 6.88
C ASN A 83 26.41 36.35 6.72
N THR A 84 26.73 35.42 7.62
CA THR A 84 26.32 34.02 7.50
C THR A 84 24.80 33.84 7.56
N GLN A 85 24.10 34.64 8.38
CA GLN A 85 22.64 34.61 8.50
C GLN A 85 21.96 35.21 7.28
N ALA A 86 22.50 36.29 6.72
CA ALA A 86 22.00 36.87 5.48
C ALA A 86 22.22 35.94 4.28
N GLN A 87 23.35 35.23 4.20
CA GLN A 87 23.58 34.22 3.16
C GLN A 87 22.53 33.11 3.22
N TYR A 88 22.22 32.60 4.42
CA TYR A 88 21.15 31.61 4.61
C TYR A 88 19.76 32.17 4.25
N ALA A 89 19.43 33.38 4.72
CA ALA A 89 18.15 34.02 4.44
C ALA A 89 17.96 34.29 2.94
N LEU A 90 18.99 34.81 2.28
CA LEU A 90 18.99 35.04 0.84
C LEU A 90 18.82 33.74 0.05
N ALA A 91 19.52 32.68 0.44
CA ALA A 91 19.36 31.35 -0.14
C ALA A 91 17.91 30.87 -0.04
N TYR A 92 17.27 31.08 1.11
CA TYR A 92 15.86 30.76 1.31
C TYR A 92 14.93 31.57 0.39
N MET A 93 15.19 32.87 0.20
CA MET A 93 14.40 33.70 -0.71
C MET A 93 14.46 33.17 -2.15
N TYR A 94 15.63 32.78 -2.64
CA TYR A 94 15.78 32.13 -3.96
C TYR A 94 15.15 30.74 -4.00
N ALA A 95 15.27 29.93 -2.96
CA ALA A 95 14.70 28.58 -2.92
C ALA A 95 13.16 28.62 -2.96
N ALA A 96 12.55 29.61 -2.31
CA ALA A 96 11.10 29.79 -2.23
C ALA A 96 10.52 30.66 -3.36
N GLY A 97 11.34 31.37 -4.14
CA GLY A 97 10.87 32.35 -5.13
C GLY A 97 10.18 33.55 -4.48
N ARG A 98 10.69 33.99 -3.34
CA ARG A 98 10.09 35.03 -2.50
C ARG A 98 10.84 36.35 -2.72
N GLY A 99 10.17 37.36 -3.29
CA GLY A 99 10.80 38.64 -3.66
C GLY A 99 11.74 38.57 -4.88
N VAL A 100 12.01 37.37 -5.38
CA VAL A 100 12.82 37.05 -6.57
C VAL A 100 12.26 35.83 -7.28
N ASN A 101 12.65 35.63 -8.54
CA ASN A 101 12.36 34.38 -9.23
C ASN A 101 13.04 33.20 -8.52
N ALA A 102 12.32 32.08 -8.41
CA ALA A 102 12.89 30.89 -7.78
C ALA A 102 14.10 30.37 -8.57
N ASP A 103 15.22 30.18 -7.89
CA ASP A 103 16.44 29.64 -8.47
C ASP A 103 17.10 28.70 -7.46
N GLN A 104 16.93 27.39 -7.67
CA GLN A 104 17.48 26.38 -6.77
C GLN A 104 19.01 26.33 -6.83
N LYS A 105 19.61 26.61 -7.98
CA LYS A 105 21.07 26.57 -8.12
C LYS A 105 21.69 27.70 -7.31
N LEU A 106 21.20 28.92 -7.50
CA LEU A 106 21.68 30.08 -6.77
C LEU A 106 21.37 29.98 -5.26
N ALA A 107 20.21 29.42 -4.89
CA ALA A 107 19.92 29.10 -3.49
C ALA A 107 20.96 28.16 -2.87
N THR A 108 21.28 27.05 -3.54
CA THR A 108 22.28 26.10 -3.03
C THR A 108 23.69 26.70 -2.98
N GLU A 109 24.06 27.57 -3.90
CA GLU A 109 25.33 28.31 -3.85
C GLU A 109 25.42 29.21 -2.59
N TRP A 110 24.35 29.94 -2.27
CA TRP A 110 24.29 30.75 -1.04
C TRP A 110 24.21 29.92 0.24
N TYR A 111 23.46 28.82 0.23
CA TYR A 111 23.47 27.86 1.34
C TYR A 111 24.87 27.30 1.57
N LEU A 112 25.62 26.96 0.51
CA LEU A 112 26.97 26.45 0.62
C LEU A 112 27.92 27.47 1.25
N LYS A 113 27.86 28.74 0.84
CA LYS A 113 28.64 29.82 1.46
C LYS A 113 28.34 29.93 2.96
N SER A 114 27.06 29.90 3.36
CA SER A 114 26.67 29.97 4.77
C SER A 114 27.10 28.71 5.55
N ALA A 115 26.93 27.53 4.96
CA ALA A 115 27.27 26.23 5.56
C ALA A 115 28.78 26.08 5.81
N GLN A 116 29.62 26.55 4.89
CA GLN A 116 31.07 26.59 5.03
C GLN A 116 31.53 27.45 6.20
N ARG A 117 30.72 28.45 6.60
CA ARG A 117 30.95 29.29 7.79
C ARG A 117 30.31 28.74 9.07
N GLY A 118 29.86 27.50 9.06
CA GLY A 118 29.39 26.80 10.26
C GLY A 118 27.89 26.88 10.53
N ASN A 119 27.08 27.56 9.71
CA ASN A 119 25.65 27.65 9.97
C ASN A 119 24.97 26.28 9.84
N ALA A 120 24.39 25.80 10.94
CA ALA A 120 23.85 24.45 11.04
C ALA A 120 22.62 24.23 10.13
N ASP A 121 21.77 25.24 9.97
CA ASP A 121 20.59 25.18 9.07
C ASP A 121 21.01 25.13 7.61
N ALA A 122 22.03 25.91 7.24
CA ALA A 122 22.61 25.90 5.90
C ALA A 122 23.32 24.57 5.61
N GLN A 123 24.03 23.99 6.57
CA GLN A 123 24.63 22.65 6.43
C GLN A 123 23.56 21.60 6.17
N TYR A 124 22.43 21.63 6.90
CA TYR A 124 21.30 20.76 6.61
C TYR A 124 20.72 21.03 5.21
N ALA A 125 20.53 22.29 4.82
CA ALA A 125 19.98 22.66 3.51
C ALA A 125 20.88 22.22 2.34
N VAL A 126 22.21 22.30 2.49
CA VAL A 126 23.16 21.77 1.51
C VAL A 126 23.06 20.25 1.43
N GLY A 127 23.05 19.55 2.57
CA GLY A 127 22.86 18.10 2.60
C GLY A 127 21.56 17.68 1.92
N TYR A 128 20.48 18.43 2.17
CA TYR A 128 19.18 18.21 1.54
C TYR A 128 19.19 18.47 0.03
N SER A 129 19.89 19.52 -0.41
CA SER A 129 20.05 19.84 -1.83
C SER A 129 20.77 18.72 -2.58
N LEU A 130 21.85 18.20 -1.99
CA LEU A 130 22.65 17.10 -2.55
C LEU A 130 21.89 15.76 -2.54
N ALA A 131 21.15 15.44 -1.47
CA ALA A 131 20.39 14.19 -1.42
C ALA A 131 19.21 14.14 -2.42
N ASN A 132 18.67 15.31 -2.79
CA ASN A 132 17.46 15.41 -3.62
C ASN A 132 17.71 16.03 -5.01
N GLY A 133 18.95 16.38 -5.33
CA GLY A 133 19.31 17.00 -6.60
C GLY A 133 18.68 18.40 -6.82
N ARG A 134 18.54 19.21 -5.76
CA ARG A 134 17.99 20.57 -5.88
C ARG A 134 19.10 21.55 -6.21
N GLY A 135 19.13 22.06 -7.44
CA GLY A 135 20.12 23.03 -7.90
C GLY A 135 21.52 22.44 -8.17
N VAL A 136 21.78 21.21 -7.72
CA VAL A 136 23.03 20.46 -7.89
C VAL A 136 22.73 19.00 -8.23
N PRO A 137 23.66 18.24 -8.83
CA PRO A 137 23.52 16.79 -9.01
C PRO A 137 23.35 16.06 -7.67
N VAL A 138 22.71 14.89 -7.70
CA VAL A 138 22.56 14.05 -6.51
C VAL A 138 23.92 13.51 -6.07
N ASP A 139 24.25 13.70 -4.80
CA ASP A 139 25.48 13.19 -4.16
C ASP A 139 25.20 12.86 -2.69
N ASN A 140 24.87 11.59 -2.43
CA ASN A 140 24.49 11.15 -1.09
C ASN A 140 25.68 11.08 -0.12
N GLU A 141 26.91 10.86 -0.61
CA GLU A 141 28.10 10.80 0.24
C GLU A 141 28.38 12.20 0.82
N GLN A 142 28.37 13.22 -0.04
CA GLN A 142 28.51 14.61 0.42
C GLN A 142 27.30 15.05 1.26
N ALA A 143 26.09 14.58 0.94
CA ALA A 143 24.93 14.87 1.77
C ALA A 143 25.12 14.37 3.21
N VAL A 144 25.61 13.14 3.40
CA VAL A 144 25.92 12.60 4.74
C VAL A 144 26.97 13.46 5.44
N ASN A 145 28.03 13.87 4.78
CA ASN A 145 29.07 14.73 5.37
C ASN A 145 28.48 16.06 5.88
N TRP A 146 27.59 16.68 5.13
CA TRP A 146 26.94 17.93 5.53
C TRP A 146 25.92 17.72 6.66
N TYR A 147 25.14 16.65 6.61
CA TYR A 147 24.24 16.29 7.70
C TYR A 147 24.99 15.96 8.99
N GLN A 148 26.16 15.31 8.93
CA GLN A 148 27.00 15.07 10.10
C GLN A 148 27.43 16.38 10.77
N LYS A 149 27.87 17.37 9.99
CA LYS A 149 28.24 18.70 10.52
C LYS A 149 27.05 19.40 11.18
N SER A 150 25.86 19.34 10.58
CA SER A 150 24.64 19.93 11.12
C SER A 150 24.15 19.20 12.38
N ALA A 151 24.17 17.86 12.37
CA ALA A 151 23.76 17.01 13.49
C ALA A 151 24.72 17.10 14.68
N ALA A 152 26.02 17.35 14.45
CA ALA A 152 27.01 17.64 15.49
C ALA A 152 26.68 18.94 16.26
N GLN A 153 25.93 19.84 15.64
CA GLN A 153 25.38 21.05 16.26
C GLN A 153 23.96 20.82 16.83
N ASN A 154 23.61 19.55 17.07
CA ASN A 154 22.34 19.09 17.63
C ASN A 154 21.08 19.38 16.79
N GLN A 155 21.20 19.64 15.48
CA GLN A 155 20.03 19.84 14.62
C GLN A 155 19.22 18.54 14.44
N ALA A 156 17.99 18.51 14.98
CA ALA A 156 17.11 17.34 14.94
C ALA A 156 16.82 16.88 13.50
N GLN A 157 16.63 17.82 12.57
CA GLN A 157 16.35 17.52 11.16
C GLN A 157 17.51 16.77 10.49
N ALA A 158 18.75 17.15 10.82
CA ALA A 158 19.94 16.48 10.30
C ALA A 158 20.17 15.13 10.97
N GLN A 159 19.87 14.99 12.26
CA GLN A 159 19.90 13.70 12.96
C GLN A 159 18.89 12.72 12.35
N TYR A 160 17.64 13.15 12.12
CA TYR A 160 16.65 12.34 11.40
C TYR A 160 17.13 11.95 10.00
N ALA A 161 17.67 12.91 9.24
CA ALA A 161 18.20 12.64 7.90
C ALA A 161 19.33 11.60 7.92
N LEU A 162 20.27 11.68 8.87
CA LEU A 162 21.30 10.65 9.04
C LEU A 162 20.69 9.29 9.37
N GLY A 163 19.70 9.24 10.27
CA GLY A 163 18.96 8.01 10.56
C GLY A 163 18.42 7.37 9.28
N TYR A 164 17.82 8.18 8.41
CA TYR A 164 17.29 7.74 7.13
C TYR A 164 18.37 7.25 6.15
N MET A 165 19.48 7.99 6.04
CA MET A 165 20.59 7.62 5.15
C MET A 165 21.22 6.28 5.57
N TYR A 166 21.44 6.06 6.87
CA TYR A 166 21.97 4.79 7.39
C TYR A 166 20.97 3.63 7.29
N ALA A 167 19.68 3.86 7.54
CA ALA A 167 18.66 2.82 7.43
C ALA A 167 18.51 2.27 6.01
N ASN A 168 18.80 3.09 4.99
CA ASN A 168 18.63 2.76 3.57
C ASN A 168 19.94 2.63 2.79
N GLY A 169 21.10 2.80 3.43
CA GLY A 169 22.41 2.72 2.77
C GLY A 169 22.66 3.80 1.70
N LEU A 170 22.19 5.03 1.93
CA LEU A 170 22.30 6.13 0.99
C LEU A 170 23.57 6.95 1.26
N GLY A 171 24.60 6.75 0.43
CA GLY A 171 25.90 7.43 0.58
C GLY A 171 26.74 6.90 1.76
N VAL A 172 26.26 5.85 2.42
CA VAL A 172 26.92 5.11 3.50
C VAL A 172 26.55 3.63 3.41
N ARG A 173 27.33 2.76 4.06
CA ARG A 173 26.92 1.38 4.27
C ARG A 173 25.66 1.35 5.13
N GLN A 174 24.66 0.56 4.73
CA GLN A 174 23.43 0.38 5.50
C GLN A 174 23.76 -0.18 6.90
N ASP A 175 23.24 0.46 7.93
CA ASP A 175 23.47 0.10 9.33
C ASP A 175 22.29 0.53 10.21
N SER A 176 21.52 -0.45 10.69
CA SER A 176 20.33 -0.20 11.50
C SER A 176 20.65 0.28 12.91
N GLU A 177 21.79 -0.09 13.50
CA GLU A 177 22.15 0.36 14.85
C GLU A 177 22.55 1.84 14.84
N ILE A 178 23.32 2.26 13.83
CA ILE A 178 23.66 3.67 13.64
C ILE A 178 22.39 4.48 13.34
N ALA A 179 21.50 3.96 12.48
CA ALA A 179 20.24 4.61 12.18
C ALA A 179 19.36 4.80 13.44
N LEU A 180 19.22 3.74 14.25
CA LEU A 180 18.48 3.77 15.51
C LEU A 180 18.98 4.88 16.43
N ASN A 181 20.30 4.99 16.59
CA ASN A 181 20.91 6.00 17.46
C ASN A 181 20.64 7.43 16.97
N TRP A 182 20.69 7.66 15.66
CA TRP A 182 20.37 8.97 15.09
C TRP A 182 18.89 9.33 15.20
N TYR A 183 17.99 8.38 14.93
CA TYR A 183 16.56 8.59 15.13
C TYR A 183 16.24 8.84 16.60
N ARG A 184 16.87 8.13 17.55
CA ARG A 184 16.70 8.37 18.98
C ARG A 184 17.06 9.80 19.36
N LYS A 185 18.24 10.27 18.97
CA LYS A 185 18.64 11.67 19.22
C LYS A 185 17.63 12.68 18.69
N SER A 186 17.09 12.45 17.48
CA SER A 186 16.07 13.34 16.92
C SER A 186 14.70 13.21 17.59
N ALA A 187 14.32 12.01 18.02
CA ALA A 187 13.04 11.73 18.68
C ALA A 187 13.00 12.30 20.10
N ASP A 188 14.14 12.27 20.81
CA ASP A 188 14.33 12.86 22.14
C ASP A 188 14.18 14.40 22.11
N GLN A 189 14.44 15.02 20.95
CA GLN A 189 14.16 16.44 20.69
C GLN A 189 12.70 16.72 20.30
N GLY A 190 11.84 15.69 20.33
CA GLY A 190 10.40 15.85 20.09
C GLY A 190 9.96 15.73 18.63
N ARG A 191 10.85 15.46 17.67
CA ARG A 191 10.48 15.41 16.25
C ARG A 191 9.57 14.20 15.96
N SER A 192 8.36 14.42 15.48
CA SER A 192 7.31 13.39 15.35
C SER A 192 7.65 12.28 14.35
N ASP A 193 8.26 12.61 13.23
CA ASP A 193 8.68 11.64 12.21
C ASP A 193 9.86 10.77 12.68
N ALA A 194 10.75 11.31 13.51
CA ALA A 194 11.80 10.55 14.18
C ALA A 194 11.22 9.62 15.25
N GLN A 195 10.21 10.07 16.00
CA GLN A 195 9.48 9.20 16.94
C GLN A 195 8.78 8.06 16.20
N TYR A 196 8.12 8.34 15.08
CA TYR A 196 7.54 7.30 14.23
C TYR A 196 8.61 6.33 13.70
N ALA A 197 9.71 6.83 13.13
CA ALA A 197 10.78 6.00 12.59
C ALA A 197 11.43 5.12 13.66
N LEU A 198 11.69 5.67 14.85
CA LEU A 198 12.22 4.92 15.98
C LEU A 198 11.23 3.85 16.44
N GLY A 199 9.94 4.19 16.54
CA GLY A 199 8.88 3.22 16.87
C GLY A 199 8.84 2.08 15.85
N TYR A 200 8.98 2.40 14.56
CA TYR A 200 9.05 1.40 13.49
C TYR A 200 10.23 0.45 13.63
N MET A 201 11.40 0.96 14.03
CA MET A 201 12.57 0.11 14.26
C MET A 201 12.39 -0.84 15.44
N PHE A 202 11.81 -0.37 16.55
CA PHE A 202 11.44 -1.25 17.67
C PHE A 202 10.36 -2.27 17.30
N ASP A 203 9.37 -1.86 16.50
CA ASP A 203 8.27 -2.74 16.13
C ASP A 203 8.72 -3.90 15.22
N ASN A 204 9.77 -3.72 14.43
CA ASN A 204 10.27 -4.69 13.45
C ASN A 204 11.67 -5.24 13.78
N GLY A 205 12.18 -4.97 14.98
CA GLY A 205 13.47 -5.49 15.43
C GLY A 205 14.68 -4.99 14.62
N GLN A 206 14.62 -3.77 14.07
CA GLN A 206 15.67 -3.24 13.19
C GLN A 206 16.77 -2.57 14.02
N GLY A 207 17.91 -3.24 14.18
CA GLY A 207 19.04 -2.73 14.98
C GLY A 207 18.79 -2.74 16.49
N VAL A 208 17.71 -3.37 16.95
CA VAL A 208 17.31 -3.53 18.36
C VAL A 208 16.35 -4.73 18.45
N PRO A 209 16.25 -5.44 19.59
CA PRO A 209 15.20 -6.45 19.76
C PRO A 209 13.80 -5.86 19.58
N GLU A 210 12.85 -6.68 19.12
CA GLU A 210 11.46 -6.28 18.97
C GLU A 210 10.87 -5.85 20.32
N ASP A 211 10.22 -4.69 20.33
CA ASP A 211 9.49 -4.15 21.47
C ASP A 211 8.25 -3.39 20.99
N HIS A 212 7.14 -4.11 20.87
CA HIS A 212 5.88 -3.54 20.40
C HIS A 212 5.28 -2.53 21.40
N THR A 213 5.55 -2.67 22.70
CA THR A 213 5.04 -1.75 23.72
C THR A 213 5.77 -0.42 23.63
N GLY A 214 7.11 -0.44 23.59
CA GLY A 214 7.93 0.75 23.38
C GLY A 214 7.66 1.41 22.03
N ALA A 215 7.44 0.62 20.97
CA ALA A 215 7.03 1.13 19.66
C ALA A 215 5.70 1.89 19.73
N LEU A 216 4.69 1.33 20.40
CA LEU A 216 3.38 1.97 20.56
C LEU A 216 3.47 3.31 21.32
N GLU A 217 4.31 3.40 22.35
CA GLU A 217 4.54 4.65 23.07
C GLU A 217 5.12 5.74 22.15
N LEU A 218 6.09 5.38 21.31
CA LEU A 218 6.69 6.28 20.33
C LEU A 218 5.69 6.69 19.24
N TYR A 219 4.89 5.75 18.73
CA TYR A 219 3.82 6.06 17.78
C TYR A 219 2.78 7.01 18.38
N ARG A 220 2.41 6.84 19.66
CA ARG A 220 1.51 7.76 20.37
C ARG A 220 2.10 9.15 20.49
N LYS A 221 3.38 9.28 20.86
CA LYS A 221 4.07 10.58 20.90
C LYS A 221 4.03 11.30 19.55
N ALA A 222 4.24 10.58 18.44
CA ALA A 222 4.09 11.15 17.10
C ALA A 222 2.62 11.53 16.80
N ALA A 223 1.68 10.64 17.15
CA ALA A 223 0.26 10.83 16.92
C ALA A 223 -0.35 12.02 17.69
N ASP A 224 0.13 12.28 18.90
CA ASP A 224 -0.29 13.41 19.75
C ASP A 224 0.13 14.76 19.15
N GLN A 225 1.21 14.78 18.37
CA GLN A 225 1.62 15.93 17.55
C GLN A 225 0.83 16.06 16.24
N GLY A 226 -0.12 15.15 15.99
CA GLY A 226 -0.94 15.13 14.79
C GLY A 226 -0.24 14.53 13.57
N ASP A 227 0.87 13.82 13.76
CA ASP A 227 1.58 13.13 12.69
C ASP A 227 0.72 12.01 12.09
N ALA A 228 0.50 12.07 10.78
CA ALA A 228 -0.36 11.12 10.10
C ALA A 228 0.19 9.68 10.12
N GLN A 229 1.51 9.50 10.20
CA GLN A 229 2.14 8.19 10.30
C GLN A 229 2.01 7.60 11.69
N GLY A 230 2.27 8.40 12.73
CA GLY A 230 1.99 8.02 14.12
C GLY A 230 0.53 7.62 14.31
N LEU A 231 -0.42 8.45 13.85
CA LEU A 231 -1.86 8.17 13.95
C LEU A 231 -2.24 6.84 13.29
N TYR A 232 -1.71 6.55 12.09
CA TYR A 232 -1.96 5.29 11.39
C TYR A 232 -1.33 4.10 12.12
N ALA A 233 -0.09 4.25 12.60
CA ALA A 233 0.63 3.19 13.30
C ALA A 233 -0.04 2.79 14.62
N VAL A 234 -0.58 3.75 15.37
CA VAL A 234 -1.40 3.45 16.56
C VAL A 234 -2.64 2.65 16.18
N GLY A 235 -3.34 3.03 15.09
CA GLY A 235 -4.48 2.26 14.59
C GLY A 235 -4.11 0.84 14.18
N TYR A 236 -2.95 0.68 13.53
CA TYR A 236 -2.40 -0.62 13.15
C TYR A 236 -2.04 -1.49 14.35
N ALA A 237 -1.46 -0.90 15.40
CA ALA A 237 -1.16 -1.59 16.64
C ALA A 237 -2.42 -2.16 17.30
N TYR A 238 -3.50 -1.38 17.39
CA TYR A 238 -4.79 -1.85 17.90
C TYR A 238 -5.43 -2.92 17.02
N ALA A 239 -5.39 -2.80 15.70
CA ALA A 239 -6.00 -3.78 14.79
C ALA A 239 -5.34 -5.17 14.90
N ASN A 240 -4.05 -5.21 15.25
CA ASN A 240 -3.25 -6.43 15.28
C ASN A 240 -2.81 -6.86 16.69
N GLY A 241 -3.17 -6.11 17.73
CA GLY A 241 -2.74 -6.39 19.10
C GLY A 241 -1.24 -6.23 19.36
N ARG A 242 -0.57 -5.30 18.67
CA ARG A 242 0.89 -5.07 18.81
C ARG A 242 1.16 -4.10 19.97
N GLY A 243 1.64 -4.62 21.10
CA GLY A 243 1.93 -3.82 22.31
C GLY A 243 0.68 -3.31 23.03
N VAL A 244 -0.51 -3.77 22.63
CA VAL A 244 -1.80 -3.42 23.21
C VAL A 244 -2.82 -4.53 22.94
N GLU A 245 -3.87 -4.62 23.76
CA GLU A 245 -4.99 -5.52 23.48
C GLU A 245 -5.65 -5.16 22.13
N ARG A 246 -5.94 -6.18 21.32
CA ARG A 246 -6.54 -6.00 20.00
C ARG A 246 -7.93 -5.36 20.12
N SER A 247 -8.17 -4.28 19.39
CA SER A 247 -9.47 -3.60 19.34
C SER A 247 -9.70 -2.95 17.98
N ASP A 248 -10.60 -3.54 17.19
CA ASP A 248 -10.97 -2.96 15.89
C ASP A 248 -11.66 -1.60 16.05
N ALA A 249 -12.35 -1.36 17.19
CA ALA A 249 -13.03 -0.10 17.49
C ALA A 249 -12.02 1.03 17.71
N GLU A 250 -10.97 0.79 18.51
CA GLU A 250 -9.88 1.75 18.68
C GLU A 250 -9.14 1.96 17.36
N ALA A 251 -8.81 0.88 16.65
CA ALA A 251 -8.16 0.96 15.35
C ALA A 251 -8.92 1.87 14.38
N PHE A 252 -10.24 1.72 14.28
CA PHE A 252 -11.08 2.56 13.44
C PHE A 252 -11.03 4.05 13.83
N ILE A 253 -11.03 4.37 15.12
CA ILE A 253 -10.92 5.76 15.60
C ILE A 253 -9.59 6.38 15.17
N TRP A 254 -8.48 5.68 15.37
CA TRP A 254 -7.14 6.15 14.99
C TRP A 254 -6.97 6.24 13.48
N TYR A 255 -7.45 5.25 12.72
CA TYR A 255 -7.45 5.30 11.27
C TYR A 255 -8.27 6.48 10.73
N LYS A 256 -9.43 6.80 11.32
CA LYS A 256 -10.20 8.01 10.93
C LYS A 256 -9.42 9.29 11.18
N ARG A 257 -8.70 9.41 12.29
CA ARG A 257 -7.85 10.58 12.58
C ARG A 257 -6.72 10.71 11.55
N ALA A 258 -6.04 9.61 11.21
CA ALA A 258 -5.02 9.60 10.17
C ALA A 258 -5.58 9.90 8.77
N ALA A 259 -6.76 9.34 8.43
CA ALA A 259 -7.43 9.55 7.16
C ALA A 259 -7.88 11.01 6.97
N ALA A 260 -8.28 11.69 8.06
CA ALA A 260 -8.60 13.12 8.07
C ALA A 260 -7.38 14.01 7.76
N LYS A 261 -6.16 13.53 8.01
CA LYS A 261 -4.90 14.18 7.59
C LYS A 261 -4.52 13.88 6.13
N GLY A 262 -5.37 13.16 5.40
CA GLY A 262 -5.19 12.89 3.97
C GLY A 262 -4.38 11.63 3.65
N ARG A 263 -3.93 10.86 4.65
CA ARG A 263 -3.08 9.67 4.42
C ARG A 263 -3.86 8.57 3.66
N ALA A 264 -3.38 8.16 2.49
CA ALA A 264 -4.12 7.26 1.59
C ALA A 264 -4.37 5.85 2.16
N ASP A 265 -3.40 5.27 2.85
CA ASP A 265 -3.52 3.97 3.51
C ASP A 265 -4.51 3.98 4.69
N ALA A 266 -4.56 5.06 5.46
CA ALA A 266 -5.55 5.26 6.50
C ALA A 266 -6.95 5.41 5.92
N GLN A 267 -7.10 6.15 4.81
CA GLN A 267 -8.36 6.25 4.08
C GLN A 267 -8.83 4.87 3.57
N TYR A 268 -7.91 4.05 3.06
CA TYR A 268 -8.20 2.67 2.70
C TYR A 268 -8.63 1.84 3.92
N ALA A 269 -7.90 1.92 5.04
CA ALA A 269 -8.22 1.20 6.27
C ALA A 269 -9.60 1.57 6.82
N VAL A 270 -9.96 2.86 6.82
CA VAL A 270 -11.32 3.31 7.19
C VAL A 270 -12.37 2.72 6.26
N GLY A 271 -12.14 2.74 4.94
CA GLY A 271 -13.02 2.11 3.96
C GLY A 271 -13.18 0.61 4.21
N TYR A 272 -12.08 -0.07 4.53
CA TYR A 272 -12.06 -1.50 4.85
C TYR A 272 -12.81 -1.84 6.13
N SER A 273 -12.63 -1.07 7.19
CA SER A 273 -13.40 -1.22 8.43
C SER A 273 -14.90 -1.07 8.19
N LEU A 274 -15.31 -0.06 7.41
CA LEU A 274 -16.72 0.17 7.07
C LEU A 274 -17.29 -0.92 6.16
N ALA A 275 -16.52 -1.42 5.19
CA ALA A 275 -16.96 -2.47 4.28
C ALA A 275 -17.12 -3.83 4.97
N ASN A 276 -16.35 -4.09 6.04
CA ASN A 276 -16.32 -5.38 6.74
C ASN A 276 -16.95 -5.36 8.14
N GLY A 277 -17.32 -4.18 8.66
CA GLY A 277 -17.90 -4.04 10.00
C GLY A 277 -16.87 -4.16 11.14
N LEU A 278 -15.61 -3.78 10.90
CA LEU A 278 -14.53 -3.90 11.89
C LEU A 278 -14.49 -2.66 12.78
N GLY A 279 -14.96 -2.79 14.03
CA GLY A 279 -14.99 -1.70 15.00
C GLY A 279 -16.03 -0.60 14.72
N VAL A 280 -16.82 -0.78 13.66
CA VAL A 280 -17.87 0.14 13.21
C VAL A 280 -18.96 -0.66 12.50
N ALA A 281 -20.20 -0.17 12.50
CA ALA A 281 -21.27 -0.78 11.72
C ALA A 281 -20.93 -0.78 10.21
N LYS A 282 -21.32 -1.85 9.53
CA LYS A 282 -21.09 -2.02 8.10
C LYS A 282 -21.80 -0.92 7.30
N ASP A 283 -21.06 -0.18 6.48
CA ASP A 283 -21.60 0.89 5.63
C ASP A 283 -20.80 0.99 4.32
N TYR A 284 -21.31 0.32 3.29
CA TYR A 284 -20.69 0.34 1.96
C TYR A 284 -20.71 1.72 1.27
N ARG A 285 -21.67 2.60 1.61
CA ARG A 285 -21.74 3.94 1.00
C ARG A 285 -20.59 4.80 1.52
N GLN A 286 -20.35 4.77 2.83
CA GLN A 286 -19.19 5.45 3.41
C GLN A 286 -17.88 4.79 2.99
N ALA A 287 -17.83 3.44 2.93
CA ALA A 287 -16.65 2.72 2.46
C ALA A 287 -16.24 3.17 1.05
N LEU A 288 -17.21 3.26 0.12
CA LEU A 288 -16.98 3.74 -1.24
C LEU A 288 -16.38 5.15 -1.28
N GLN A 289 -16.85 6.07 -0.43
CA GLN A 289 -16.29 7.42 -0.36
C GLN A 289 -14.83 7.43 0.13
N TRP A 290 -14.51 6.62 1.13
CA TRP A 290 -13.15 6.54 1.68
C TRP A 290 -12.19 5.83 0.73
N TYR A 291 -12.61 4.72 0.12
CA TYR A 291 -11.85 4.07 -0.93
C TYR A 291 -11.61 5.01 -2.12
N ARG A 292 -12.60 5.84 -2.49
CA ARG A 292 -12.43 6.86 -3.55
C ARG A 292 -11.30 7.82 -3.23
N LYS A 293 -11.26 8.40 -2.02
CA LYS A 293 -10.19 9.30 -1.59
C LYS A 293 -8.81 8.63 -1.67
N SER A 294 -8.70 7.37 -1.24
CA SER A 294 -7.45 6.62 -1.29
C SER A 294 -7.02 6.26 -2.72
N ALA A 295 -7.97 5.81 -3.54
CA ALA A 295 -7.75 5.41 -4.92
C ALA A 295 -7.36 6.59 -5.83
N ASP A 296 -7.91 7.78 -5.57
CA ASP A 296 -7.55 9.02 -6.27
C ASP A 296 -6.11 9.46 -5.97
N GLN A 297 -5.54 9.05 -4.83
CA GLN A 297 -4.11 9.21 -4.52
C GLN A 297 -3.22 8.12 -5.15
N GLY A 298 -3.83 7.15 -5.85
CA GLY A 298 -3.13 6.11 -6.59
C GLY A 298 -2.94 4.79 -5.87
N ARG A 299 -3.53 4.57 -4.68
CA ARG A 299 -3.39 3.29 -3.96
C ARG A 299 -4.11 2.16 -4.72
N SER A 300 -3.39 1.09 -5.08
CA SER A 300 -3.89 0.04 -6.00
C SER A 300 -4.96 -0.85 -5.40
N ASP A 301 -4.83 -1.23 -4.12
CA ASP A 301 -5.81 -2.01 -3.35
C ASP A 301 -7.12 -1.24 -3.16
N ALA A 302 -7.08 0.08 -2.96
CA ALA A 302 -8.26 0.94 -2.91
C ALA A 302 -8.95 1.05 -4.28
N GLN A 303 -8.18 1.09 -5.36
CA GLN A 303 -8.72 1.04 -6.72
C GLN A 303 -9.39 -0.32 -6.99
N TYR A 304 -8.77 -1.43 -6.58
CA TYR A 304 -9.39 -2.75 -6.64
C TYR A 304 -10.69 -2.79 -5.82
N ALA A 305 -10.67 -2.33 -4.57
CA ALA A 305 -11.84 -2.31 -3.69
C ALA A 305 -13.00 -1.47 -4.27
N LEU A 306 -12.71 -0.31 -4.89
CA LEU A 306 -13.73 0.43 -5.62
C LEU A 306 -14.30 -0.36 -6.79
N GLY A 307 -13.43 -0.98 -7.59
CA GLY A 307 -13.87 -1.84 -8.69
C GLY A 307 -14.83 -2.92 -8.20
N TYR A 308 -14.52 -3.53 -7.05
CA TYR A 308 -15.34 -4.53 -6.39
C TYR A 308 -16.70 -4.00 -5.93
N LEU A 309 -16.75 -2.82 -5.30
CA LEU A 309 -18.02 -2.23 -4.88
C LEU A 309 -18.92 -1.91 -6.08
N TYR A 310 -18.36 -1.41 -7.19
CA TYR A 310 -19.11 -1.15 -8.42
C TYR A 310 -19.57 -2.43 -9.13
N ALA A 311 -18.73 -3.46 -9.21
CA ALA A 311 -19.07 -4.72 -9.88
C ALA A 311 -20.17 -5.50 -9.15
N ASN A 312 -20.26 -5.34 -7.83
CA ASN A 312 -21.22 -6.08 -6.98
C ASN A 312 -22.38 -5.21 -6.47
N GLY A 313 -22.42 -3.92 -6.83
CA GLY A 313 -23.49 -3.02 -6.39
C GLY A 313 -23.53 -2.81 -4.88
N GLN A 314 -22.38 -2.84 -4.20
CA GLN A 314 -22.28 -2.67 -2.76
C GLN A 314 -22.14 -1.19 -2.41
N GLY A 315 -23.20 -0.60 -1.85
CA GLY A 315 -23.25 0.83 -1.53
C GLY A 315 -23.43 1.74 -2.74
N VAL A 316 -23.51 1.17 -3.95
CA VAL A 316 -23.74 1.86 -5.23
C VAL A 316 -24.53 0.95 -6.16
N LYS A 317 -25.14 1.48 -7.22
CA LYS A 317 -25.71 0.61 -8.27
C LYS A 317 -24.59 -0.14 -8.98
N VAL A 318 -24.88 -1.36 -9.45
CA VAL A 318 -23.94 -2.12 -10.30
C VAL A 318 -23.56 -1.26 -11.51
N ASP A 319 -22.26 -1.09 -11.72
CA ASP A 319 -21.69 -0.37 -12.85
C ASP A 319 -20.39 -1.04 -13.26
N ASP A 320 -20.50 -2.04 -14.14
CA ASP A 320 -19.36 -2.82 -14.63
C ASP A 320 -18.36 -1.97 -15.41
N ILE A 321 -18.79 -0.86 -16.04
CA ILE A 321 -17.89 0.04 -16.78
C ILE A 321 -16.98 0.79 -15.79
N SER A 322 -17.56 1.31 -14.71
CA SER A 322 -16.80 1.93 -13.62
C SER A 322 -15.89 0.89 -12.94
N ALA A 323 -16.38 -0.33 -12.74
CA ALA A 323 -15.59 -1.41 -12.16
C ALA A 323 -14.33 -1.72 -12.99
N VAL A 324 -14.48 -1.94 -14.30
CA VAL A 324 -13.36 -2.15 -15.22
C VAL A 324 -12.37 -1.00 -15.18
N ARG A 325 -12.84 0.25 -15.16
CA ARG A 325 -11.96 1.43 -15.11
C ARG A 325 -11.06 1.40 -13.87
N TRP A 326 -11.62 1.02 -12.72
CA TRP A 326 -10.89 0.94 -11.48
C TRP A 326 -9.97 -0.27 -11.38
N TYR A 327 -10.46 -1.46 -11.76
CA TYR A 327 -9.64 -2.65 -11.85
C TYR A 327 -8.46 -2.45 -12.79
N ARG A 328 -8.64 -1.75 -13.92
CA ARG A 328 -7.54 -1.41 -14.83
C ARG A 328 -6.48 -0.53 -14.17
N LYS A 329 -6.86 0.53 -13.47
CA LYS A 329 -5.89 1.37 -12.74
C LYS A 329 -5.09 0.57 -11.71
N SER A 330 -5.75 -0.37 -11.02
CA SER A 330 -5.09 -1.27 -10.07
C SER A 330 -4.14 -2.25 -10.79
N ALA A 331 -4.62 -2.90 -11.85
CA ALA A 331 -3.88 -3.88 -12.63
C ALA A 331 -2.64 -3.29 -13.33
N ASP A 332 -2.76 -2.07 -13.87
CA ASP A 332 -1.68 -1.33 -14.53
C ASP A 332 -0.54 -0.97 -13.55
N GLN A 333 -0.82 -0.95 -12.24
CA GLN A 333 0.18 -0.78 -11.17
C GLN A 333 0.80 -2.10 -10.71
N GLY A 334 0.41 -3.23 -11.30
CA GLY A 334 0.95 -4.54 -10.94
C GLY A 334 0.12 -5.30 -9.91
N ASP A 335 -1.00 -4.75 -9.42
CA ASP A 335 -1.80 -5.36 -8.36
C ASP A 335 -2.42 -6.70 -8.80
N GLN A 336 -2.07 -7.80 -8.12
CA GLN A 336 -2.51 -9.14 -8.53
C GLN A 336 -4.03 -9.32 -8.49
N GLN A 337 -4.72 -8.69 -7.52
CA GLN A 337 -6.18 -8.78 -7.40
C GLN A 337 -6.86 -7.94 -8.47
N GLY A 338 -6.33 -6.73 -8.75
CA GLY A 338 -6.74 -5.89 -9.87
C GLY A 338 -6.59 -6.60 -11.22
N GLN A 339 -5.46 -7.28 -11.45
CA GLN A 339 -5.20 -8.06 -12.66
C GLN A 339 -6.17 -9.23 -12.81
N TYR A 340 -6.37 -10.02 -11.75
CA TYR A 340 -7.34 -11.12 -11.73
C TYR A 340 -8.76 -10.64 -12.02
N ALA A 341 -9.20 -9.58 -11.35
CA ALA A 341 -10.54 -9.03 -11.54
C ALA A 341 -10.73 -8.47 -12.95
N LEU A 342 -9.73 -7.75 -13.50
CA LEU A 342 -9.81 -7.26 -14.88
C LEU A 342 -9.88 -8.41 -15.88
N ALA A 343 -9.11 -9.47 -15.67
CA ALA A 343 -9.16 -10.68 -16.49
C ALA A 343 -10.56 -11.31 -16.46
N TYR A 344 -11.16 -11.41 -15.27
CA TYR A 344 -12.52 -11.90 -15.10
C TYR A 344 -13.55 -11.07 -15.84
N MET A 345 -13.43 -9.73 -15.81
CA MET A 345 -14.32 -8.85 -16.58
C MET A 345 -14.20 -9.07 -18.10
N TYR A 346 -12.99 -9.31 -18.61
CA TYR A 346 -12.77 -9.65 -20.03
C TYR A 346 -13.29 -11.05 -20.39
N ALA A 347 -13.06 -12.06 -19.55
CA ALA A 347 -13.55 -13.42 -19.78
C ALA A 347 -15.09 -13.48 -19.80
N GLY A 348 -15.74 -12.70 -18.92
CA GLY A 348 -17.20 -12.62 -18.82
C GLY A 348 -17.86 -11.62 -19.77
N GLY A 349 -17.11 -10.69 -20.37
CA GLY A 349 -17.68 -9.59 -21.16
C GLY A 349 -18.47 -8.57 -20.32
N ARG A 350 -18.05 -8.34 -19.07
CA ARG A 350 -18.72 -7.43 -18.12
C ARG A 350 -18.09 -6.05 -18.20
N GLY A 351 -18.85 -5.03 -18.62
CA GLY A 351 -18.36 -3.65 -18.75
C GLY A 351 -17.31 -3.44 -19.86
N VAL A 352 -16.90 -4.51 -20.53
CA VAL A 352 -16.00 -4.56 -21.69
C VAL A 352 -16.47 -5.66 -22.64
N ALA A 353 -16.08 -5.56 -23.92
CA ALA A 353 -16.29 -6.67 -24.85
C ALA A 353 -15.56 -7.92 -24.36
N LYS A 354 -16.23 -9.06 -24.48
CA LYS A 354 -15.66 -10.37 -24.12
C LYS A 354 -14.41 -10.64 -24.96
N ASP A 355 -13.30 -10.93 -24.30
CA ASP A 355 -11.99 -11.09 -24.94
C ASP A 355 -11.13 -12.08 -24.14
N TYR A 356 -11.14 -13.35 -24.56
CA TYR A 356 -10.37 -14.38 -23.88
C TYR A 356 -8.86 -14.21 -24.02
N ARG A 357 -8.35 -13.56 -25.07
CA ARG A 357 -6.89 -13.33 -25.19
C ARG A 357 -6.42 -12.33 -24.13
N LYS A 358 -7.18 -11.26 -23.92
CA LYS A 358 -6.88 -10.31 -22.83
C LYS A 358 -7.08 -10.92 -21.45
N ALA A 359 -8.11 -11.73 -21.27
CA ALA A 359 -8.28 -12.45 -20.01
C ALA A 359 -7.09 -13.38 -19.72
N LEU A 360 -6.62 -14.14 -20.72
CA LEU A 360 -5.44 -14.99 -20.60
C LEU A 360 -4.20 -14.19 -20.21
N GLU A 361 -3.97 -13.03 -20.84
CA GLU A 361 -2.84 -12.16 -20.53
C GLU A 361 -2.88 -11.66 -19.08
N TRP A 362 -4.03 -11.15 -18.62
CA TRP A 362 -4.17 -10.59 -17.28
C TRP A 362 -4.18 -11.66 -16.18
N TYR A 363 -4.83 -12.81 -16.41
CA TYR A 363 -4.69 -13.95 -15.51
C TYR A 363 -3.25 -14.45 -15.47
N GLY A 364 -2.55 -14.48 -16.61
CA GLY A 364 -1.12 -14.79 -16.70
C GLY A 364 -0.25 -13.91 -15.79
N LYS A 365 -0.46 -12.59 -15.84
CA LYS A 365 0.27 -11.64 -14.97
C LYS A 365 -0.03 -11.87 -13.47
N SER A 366 -1.28 -12.11 -13.11
CA SER A 366 -1.67 -12.36 -11.72
C SER A 366 -1.17 -13.72 -11.21
N ALA A 367 -1.28 -14.77 -12.02
CA ALA A 367 -0.82 -16.12 -11.71
C ALA A 367 0.71 -16.20 -11.55
N ALA A 368 1.46 -15.42 -12.35
CA ALA A 368 2.92 -15.31 -12.25
C ALA A 368 3.38 -14.68 -10.92
N GLN A 369 2.52 -13.87 -10.27
CA GLN A 369 2.76 -13.32 -8.93
C GLN A 369 2.38 -14.30 -7.81
N GLY A 370 1.85 -15.48 -8.15
CA GLY A 370 1.47 -16.50 -7.17
C GLY A 370 -0.01 -16.49 -6.79
N TYR A 371 -0.86 -15.64 -7.39
CA TYR A 371 -2.27 -15.57 -6.98
C TYR A 371 -3.04 -16.85 -7.33
N ALA A 372 -3.45 -17.62 -6.33
CA ALA A 372 -3.98 -18.98 -6.50
C ALA A 372 -5.24 -19.04 -7.38
N ASP A 373 -6.18 -18.11 -7.22
CA ASP A 373 -7.40 -18.09 -8.05
C ASP A 373 -7.07 -17.77 -9.52
N ALA A 374 -6.06 -16.92 -9.77
CA ALA A 374 -5.58 -16.66 -11.13
C ALA A 374 -4.87 -17.87 -11.72
N GLN A 375 -4.12 -18.63 -10.93
CA GLN A 375 -3.49 -19.88 -11.37
C GLN A 375 -4.56 -20.91 -11.76
N TYR A 376 -5.60 -21.08 -10.93
CA TYR A 376 -6.75 -21.92 -11.29
C TYR A 376 -7.44 -21.43 -12.57
N ALA A 377 -7.79 -20.14 -12.65
CA ALA A 377 -8.46 -19.57 -13.83
C ALA A 377 -7.60 -19.71 -15.09
N LEU A 378 -6.29 -19.53 -14.99
CA LEU A 378 -5.37 -19.72 -16.10
C LEU A 378 -5.30 -21.19 -16.53
N GLY A 379 -5.25 -22.12 -15.57
CA GLY A 379 -5.35 -23.55 -15.82
C GLY A 379 -6.63 -23.89 -16.59
N TYR A 380 -7.77 -23.34 -16.15
CA TYR A 380 -9.06 -23.50 -16.82
C TYR A 380 -9.07 -22.96 -18.25
N MET A 381 -8.40 -21.83 -18.51
CA MET A 381 -8.30 -21.31 -19.86
C MET A 381 -7.46 -22.19 -20.79
N TYR A 382 -6.36 -22.78 -20.29
CA TYR A 382 -5.59 -23.76 -21.05
C TYR A 382 -6.36 -25.07 -21.26
N ASP A 383 -7.07 -25.54 -20.24
CA ASP A 383 -7.86 -26.77 -20.27
C ASP A 383 -8.94 -26.73 -21.38
N ASN A 384 -9.56 -25.56 -21.54
CA ASN A 384 -10.68 -25.34 -22.46
C ASN A 384 -10.27 -24.61 -23.77
N GLY A 385 -8.99 -24.30 -23.98
CA GLY A 385 -8.54 -23.52 -25.13
C GLY A 385 -9.19 -22.13 -25.24
N GLN A 386 -9.43 -21.47 -24.11
CA GLN A 386 -10.00 -20.13 -24.09
C GLN A 386 -8.89 -19.10 -24.30
N GLY A 387 -8.91 -18.41 -25.44
CA GLY A 387 -7.89 -17.39 -25.77
C GLY A 387 -6.54 -17.96 -26.22
N THR A 388 -6.39 -19.29 -26.23
CA THR A 388 -5.21 -20.05 -26.67
C THR A 388 -5.66 -21.41 -27.22
N THR A 389 -4.76 -22.21 -27.79
CA THR A 389 -5.04 -23.64 -28.06
C THR A 389 -5.15 -24.41 -26.75
N ALA A 390 -6.04 -25.40 -26.69
CA ALA A 390 -6.17 -26.24 -25.50
C ALA A 390 -4.86 -26.98 -25.20
N ASP A 391 -4.45 -26.99 -23.94
CA ASP A 391 -3.23 -27.63 -23.45
C ASP A 391 -3.47 -28.18 -22.04
N LYS A 392 -3.75 -29.48 -21.97
CA LYS A 392 -4.06 -30.17 -20.72
C LYS A 392 -2.85 -30.27 -19.79
N ALA A 393 -1.64 -30.35 -20.34
CA ALA A 393 -0.41 -30.43 -19.54
C ALA A 393 -0.14 -29.08 -18.87
N ALA A 394 -0.25 -27.98 -19.63
CA ALA A 394 -0.18 -26.64 -19.06
C ALA A 394 -1.30 -26.38 -18.04
N ALA A 395 -2.52 -26.87 -18.29
CA ALA A 395 -3.62 -26.80 -17.33
C ALA A 395 -3.27 -27.51 -16.01
N ALA A 396 -2.78 -28.75 -16.09
CA ALA A 396 -2.37 -29.52 -14.92
C ALA A 396 -1.27 -28.82 -14.11
N ASP A 397 -0.28 -28.22 -14.77
CA ASP A 397 0.78 -27.46 -14.11
C ASP A 397 0.23 -26.27 -13.33
N TRP A 398 -0.70 -25.51 -13.93
CA TRP A 398 -1.31 -24.35 -13.27
C TRP A 398 -2.27 -24.74 -12.15
N TYR A 399 -3.10 -25.77 -12.35
CA TYR A 399 -3.93 -26.33 -11.28
C TYR A 399 -3.08 -26.87 -10.13
N GLY A 400 -1.93 -27.49 -10.42
CA GLY A 400 -0.98 -27.96 -9.41
C GLY A 400 -0.41 -26.83 -8.55
N LYS A 401 -0.06 -25.69 -9.16
CA LYS A 401 0.38 -24.51 -8.41
C LYS A 401 -0.73 -23.94 -7.50
N ALA A 402 -1.97 -23.88 -8.00
CA ALA A 402 -3.11 -23.47 -7.18
C ALA A 402 -3.36 -24.46 -6.03
N ALA A 403 -3.35 -25.76 -6.32
CA ALA A 403 -3.58 -26.82 -5.35
C ALA A 403 -2.52 -26.85 -4.23
N ALA A 404 -1.26 -26.56 -4.56
CA ALA A 404 -0.17 -26.44 -3.60
C ALA A 404 -0.39 -25.29 -2.59
N GLN A 405 -1.18 -24.28 -2.95
CA GLN A 405 -1.61 -23.18 -2.08
C GLN A 405 -2.95 -23.45 -1.39
N ASN A 406 -3.37 -24.72 -1.34
CA ASN A 406 -4.62 -25.18 -0.77
C ASN A 406 -5.90 -24.66 -1.48
N ASN A 407 -5.81 -24.20 -2.73
CA ASN A 407 -7.01 -23.81 -3.48
C ASN A 407 -7.85 -25.05 -3.85
N SER A 408 -9.06 -25.14 -3.31
CA SER A 408 -9.96 -26.30 -3.49
C SER A 408 -10.37 -26.52 -4.95
N GLN A 409 -10.54 -25.45 -5.73
CA GLN A 409 -10.91 -25.54 -7.15
C GLN A 409 -9.76 -26.13 -7.99
N GLY A 410 -8.52 -25.71 -7.73
CA GLY A 410 -7.31 -26.27 -8.33
C GLY A 410 -7.09 -27.73 -7.92
N GLN A 411 -7.33 -28.08 -6.66
CA GLN A 411 -7.26 -29.47 -6.18
C GLN A 411 -8.29 -30.36 -6.92
N TYR A 412 -9.55 -29.94 -6.98
CA TYR A 412 -10.60 -30.64 -7.71
C TYR A 412 -10.27 -30.80 -9.20
N ALA A 413 -9.86 -29.73 -9.88
CA ALA A 413 -9.58 -29.76 -11.31
C ALA A 413 -8.37 -30.65 -11.64
N LEU A 414 -7.31 -30.59 -10.82
CA LEU A 414 -6.16 -31.48 -11.01
C LEU A 414 -6.51 -32.94 -10.71
N ALA A 415 -7.33 -33.21 -9.69
CA ALA A 415 -7.81 -34.56 -9.40
C ALA A 415 -8.58 -35.15 -10.59
N TYR A 416 -9.43 -34.33 -11.22
CA TYR A 416 -10.15 -34.71 -12.42
C TYR A 416 -9.20 -35.07 -13.57
N LEU A 417 -8.16 -34.26 -13.83
CA LEU A 417 -7.15 -34.58 -14.87
C LEU A 417 -6.41 -35.90 -14.57
N TYR A 418 -6.13 -36.21 -13.30
CA TYR A 418 -5.56 -37.50 -12.91
C TYR A 418 -6.52 -38.69 -13.08
N CYS A 419 -7.83 -38.50 -12.90
CA CYS A 419 -8.83 -39.53 -13.18
C CYS A 419 -8.92 -39.87 -14.67
N GLU A 420 -8.89 -38.85 -15.52
CA GLU A 420 -9.01 -39.01 -16.97
C GLU A 420 -7.69 -39.42 -17.63
N GLY A 421 -6.54 -38.98 -17.09
CA GLY A 421 -5.24 -39.12 -17.73
C GLY A 421 -4.99 -38.03 -18.79
N ASP A 422 -5.63 -36.88 -18.64
CA ASP A 422 -5.55 -35.75 -19.57
C ASP A 422 -4.39 -34.82 -19.17
N GLY A 423 -3.36 -34.74 -20.00
CA GLY A 423 -2.18 -33.89 -19.74
C GLY A 423 -1.27 -34.39 -18.61
N VAL A 424 -1.71 -35.39 -17.85
CA VAL A 424 -0.95 -36.12 -16.81
C VAL A 424 -1.21 -37.62 -16.96
N ALA A 425 -0.28 -38.45 -16.48
CA ALA A 425 -0.54 -39.88 -16.42
C ALA A 425 -1.71 -40.18 -15.47
N LYS A 426 -2.62 -41.05 -15.90
CA LYS A 426 -3.77 -41.48 -15.11
C LYS A 426 -3.32 -42.07 -13.76
N ASP A 427 -3.81 -41.50 -12.67
CA ASP A 427 -3.41 -41.86 -11.31
C ASP A 427 -4.57 -41.61 -10.32
N TYR A 428 -5.36 -42.65 -10.09
CA TYR A 428 -6.49 -42.57 -9.15
C TYR A 428 -6.04 -42.36 -7.71
N GLY A 429 -4.82 -42.79 -7.32
CA GLY A 429 -4.32 -42.57 -5.96
C GLY A 429 -4.13 -41.07 -5.69
N ARG A 430 -3.47 -40.37 -6.61
CA ARG A 430 -3.33 -38.90 -6.54
C ARG A 430 -4.66 -38.17 -6.63
N ALA A 431 -5.58 -38.66 -7.47
CA ALA A 431 -6.92 -38.07 -7.56
C ALA A 431 -7.68 -38.18 -6.23
N VAL A 432 -7.63 -39.33 -5.55
CA VAL A 432 -8.24 -39.51 -4.21
C VAL A 432 -7.66 -38.51 -3.21
N GLU A 433 -6.33 -38.35 -3.16
CA GLU A 433 -5.68 -37.42 -2.24
C GLU A 433 -6.15 -35.98 -2.45
N LEU A 434 -6.20 -35.53 -3.71
CA LEU A 434 -6.60 -34.18 -4.07
C LEU A 434 -8.10 -33.93 -3.86
N PHE A 435 -8.97 -34.87 -4.26
CA PHE A 435 -10.40 -34.76 -3.97
C PHE A 435 -10.67 -34.75 -2.48
N ARG A 436 -9.97 -35.56 -1.67
CA ARG A 436 -10.13 -35.54 -0.22
C ARG A 436 -9.78 -34.17 0.37
N LYS A 437 -8.65 -33.58 -0.02
CA LYS A 437 -8.25 -32.23 0.44
C LYS A 437 -9.28 -31.16 0.07
N ALA A 438 -9.85 -31.22 -1.12
CA ALA A 438 -10.89 -30.27 -1.55
C ALA A 438 -12.24 -30.52 -0.85
N ALA A 439 -12.59 -31.79 -0.63
CA ALA A 439 -13.80 -32.20 0.08
C ALA A 439 -13.77 -31.80 1.57
N GLU A 440 -12.61 -31.90 2.23
CA GLU A 440 -12.40 -31.43 3.61
C GLU A 440 -12.58 -29.91 3.75
N GLN A 441 -12.36 -29.15 2.67
CA GLN A 441 -12.68 -27.72 2.57
C GLN A 441 -14.14 -27.46 2.18
N GLY A 442 -14.92 -28.51 1.96
CA GLY A 442 -16.33 -28.45 1.64
C GLY A 442 -16.65 -28.25 0.16
N ASP A 443 -15.72 -28.48 -0.78
CA ASP A 443 -16.05 -28.44 -2.21
C ASP A 443 -16.97 -29.63 -2.58
N ALA A 444 -18.23 -29.33 -2.89
CA ALA A 444 -19.25 -30.34 -3.19
C ALA A 444 -18.89 -31.23 -4.39
N ARG A 445 -18.17 -30.68 -5.38
CA ARG A 445 -17.76 -31.44 -6.58
C ARG A 445 -16.66 -32.44 -6.23
N ALA A 446 -15.77 -32.07 -5.31
CA ALA A 446 -14.74 -32.98 -4.80
C ALA A 446 -15.33 -34.05 -3.87
N GLU A 447 -16.32 -33.71 -3.05
CA GLU A 447 -17.09 -34.71 -2.27
C GLU A 447 -17.75 -35.74 -3.20
N TYR A 448 -18.40 -35.28 -4.27
CA TYR A 448 -18.93 -36.17 -5.30
C TYR A 448 -17.86 -37.01 -5.98
N GLY A 449 -16.75 -36.39 -6.43
CA GLY A 449 -15.64 -37.10 -7.06
C GLY A 449 -15.05 -38.18 -6.14
N LEU A 450 -14.91 -37.90 -4.85
CA LEU A 450 -14.45 -38.87 -3.87
C LEU A 450 -15.45 -40.01 -3.67
N GLY A 451 -16.74 -39.70 -3.56
CA GLY A 451 -17.81 -40.70 -3.49
C GLY A 451 -17.82 -41.61 -4.70
N TYR A 452 -17.62 -41.05 -5.90
CA TYR A 452 -17.50 -41.79 -7.15
C TYR A 452 -16.31 -42.76 -7.13
N LEU A 453 -15.14 -42.33 -6.64
CA LEU A 453 -13.95 -43.20 -6.56
C LEU A 453 -14.15 -44.36 -5.58
N TYR A 454 -14.77 -44.12 -4.42
CA TYR A 454 -15.14 -45.17 -3.46
C TYR A 454 -16.20 -46.13 -4.03
N TYR A 455 -17.19 -45.63 -4.74
CA TYR A 455 -18.24 -46.48 -5.31
C TYR A 455 -17.71 -47.44 -6.37
N ASN A 456 -16.75 -46.98 -7.18
CA ASN A 456 -16.17 -47.77 -8.26
C ASN A 456 -14.92 -48.56 -7.86
N GLY A 457 -14.32 -48.27 -6.69
CA GLY A 457 -13.07 -48.88 -6.25
C GLY A 457 -11.84 -48.39 -7.03
N TYR A 458 -11.84 -47.12 -7.43
CA TYR A 458 -10.75 -46.51 -8.21
C TYR A 458 -9.74 -45.82 -7.28
N GLY A 459 -8.54 -46.38 -7.18
CA GLY A 459 -7.47 -45.87 -6.30
C GLY A 459 -7.71 -46.11 -4.81
N VAL A 460 -8.90 -46.58 -4.43
CA VAL A 460 -9.31 -46.97 -3.09
C VAL A 460 -10.10 -48.28 -3.14
N PRO A 461 -10.17 -49.07 -2.05
CA PRO A 461 -11.10 -50.19 -1.97
C PRO A 461 -12.53 -49.74 -2.22
N LYS A 462 -13.29 -50.55 -2.97
CA LYS A 462 -14.71 -50.29 -3.22
C LYS A 462 -15.48 -50.29 -1.90
N ASP A 463 -16.18 -49.20 -1.61
CA ASP A 463 -16.98 -49.03 -0.40
C ASP A 463 -18.22 -48.19 -0.69
N ALA A 464 -19.37 -48.86 -0.79
CA ALA A 464 -20.64 -48.20 -1.08
C ALA A 464 -21.16 -47.36 0.10
N GLY A 465 -20.81 -47.71 1.35
CA GLY A 465 -21.21 -46.92 2.52
C GLY A 465 -20.50 -45.58 2.53
N VAL A 466 -19.17 -45.60 2.38
CA VAL A 466 -18.36 -44.37 2.30
C VAL A 466 -18.74 -43.54 1.07
N ALA A 467 -19.03 -44.18 -0.07
CA ALA A 467 -19.52 -43.47 -1.25
C ALA A 467 -20.84 -42.73 -0.99
N ALA A 468 -21.82 -43.39 -0.38
CA ALA A 468 -23.11 -42.79 -0.03
C ALA A 468 -22.94 -41.62 0.95
N ASP A 469 -22.07 -41.74 1.94
CA ASP A 469 -21.77 -40.65 2.89
C ASP A 469 -21.26 -39.39 2.16
N TRP A 470 -20.33 -39.56 1.22
CA TRP A 470 -19.81 -38.45 0.43
C TRP A 470 -20.85 -37.85 -0.52
N PHE A 471 -21.65 -38.70 -1.19
CA PHE A 471 -22.74 -38.19 -2.03
C PHE A 471 -23.79 -37.45 -1.22
N ASN A 472 -24.15 -37.92 -0.02
CA ASN A 472 -25.09 -37.23 0.86
C ASN A 472 -24.57 -35.84 1.26
N LYS A 473 -23.27 -35.70 1.57
CA LYS A 473 -22.65 -34.39 1.86
C LYS A 473 -22.74 -33.43 0.66
N ALA A 474 -22.40 -33.91 -0.53
CA ALA A 474 -22.48 -33.11 -1.76
C ALA A 474 -23.93 -32.75 -2.12
N ALA A 475 -24.86 -33.70 -1.98
CA ALA A 475 -26.29 -33.51 -2.24
C ALA A 475 -26.93 -32.53 -1.24
N ALA A 476 -26.51 -32.53 0.03
CA ALA A 476 -26.94 -31.55 1.03
C ALA A 476 -26.54 -30.11 0.67
N LYS A 477 -25.50 -29.95 -0.16
CA LYS A 477 -25.08 -28.66 -0.75
C LYS A 477 -25.76 -28.38 -2.10
N GLY A 478 -26.71 -29.22 -2.49
CA GLY A 478 -27.53 -29.04 -3.70
C GLY A 478 -26.86 -29.49 -4.99
N LEU A 479 -25.82 -30.32 -4.95
CA LEU A 479 -25.16 -30.82 -6.16
C LEU A 479 -26.03 -31.90 -6.85
N PRO A 480 -26.59 -31.66 -8.06
CA PRO A 480 -27.49 -32.61 -8.72
C PRO A 480 -26.85 -33.95 -9.06
N GLU A 481 -25.57 -33.96 -9.42
CA GLU A 481 -24.80 -35.15 -9.76
C GLU A 481 -24.72 -36.11 -8.58
N ALA A 482 -24.62 -35.59 -7.36
CA ALA A 482 -24.61 -36.39 -6.14
C ALA A 482 -25.98 -36.99 -5.84
N GLN A 483 -27.07 -36.27 -6.10
CA GLN A 483 -28.44 -36.79 -5.97
C GLN A 483 -28.69 -37.92 -6.99
N HIS A 484 -28.22 -37.74 -8.22
CA HIS A 484 -28.27 -38.78 -9.24
C HIS A 484 -27.42 -40.00 -8.85
N GLY A 485 -26.23 -39.78 -8.30
CA GLY A 485 -25.37 -40.84 -7.75
C GLY A 485 -26.09 -41.67 -6.70
N LEU A 486 -26.74 -41.03 -5.71
CA LEU A 486 -27.53 -41.71 -4.69
C LEU A 486 -28.70 -42.52 -5.29
N SER A 487 -29.46 -41.91 -6.20
CA SER A 487 -30.58 -42.59 -6.86
C SER A 487 -30.11 -43.81 -7.66
N TYR A 488 -28.96 -43.72 -8.33
CA TYR A 488 -28.36 -44.84 -9.04
C TYR A 488 -27.95 -45.98 -8.09
N MET A 489 -27.38 -45.64 -6.94
CA MET A 489 -27.03 -46.62 -5.90
C MET A 489 -28.26 -47.35 -5.36
N GLU A 490 -29.35 -46.62 -5.13
CA GLU A 490 -30.63 -47.17 -4.68
C GLU A 490 -31.28 -48.08 -5.74
N ALA A 491 -31.19 -47.71 -7.02
CA ALA A 491 -31.85 -48.43 -8.11
C ALA A 491 -31.10 -49.70 -8.56
N ASN A 492 -29.76 -49.69 -8.57
CA ASN A 492 -28.98 -50.68 -9.34
C ASN A 492 -27.89 -51.41 -8.54
N GLY A 493 -27.66 -51.06 -7.27
CA GLY A 493 -26.96 -51.85 -6.25
C GLY A 493 -25.48 -52.23 -6.44
N GLU A 494 -24.99 -52.54 -7.65
CA GLU A 494 -23.72 -53.27 -7.80
C GLU A 494 -22.83 -52.85 -8.99
N GLY A 495 -23.36 -52.18 -10.03
CA GLY A 495 -22.60 -51.80 -11.24
C GLY A 495 -21.89 -50.44 -11.15
N PRO A 496 -20.77 -50.19 -11.88
CA PRO A 496 -20.03 -48.93 -11.78
C PRO A 496 -20.81 -47.71 -12.31
N ILE A 497 -20.62 -46.54 -11.70
CA ILE A 497 -21.11 -45.25 -12.23
C ILE A 497 -20.17 -44.85 -13.36
N LYS A 498 -20.70 -44.58 -14.55
CA LYS A 498 -19.89 -44.36 -15.77
C LYS A 498 -19.55 -42.90 -16.06
N ASP A 499 -20.01 -41.96 -15.23
CA ASP A 499 -19.93 -40.53 -15.55
C ASP A 499 -19.37 -39.71 -14.38
N LEU A 500 -18.29 -38.97 -14.66
CA LEU A 500 -17.73 -37.91 -13.82
C LEU A 500 -17.82 -36.55 -14.53
N GLY A 501 -18.53 -36.48 -15.67
CA GLY A 501 -18.38 -35.56 -16.79
C GLY A 501 -17.94 -34.13 -16.44
N PRO A 502 -17.11 -33.50 -17.29
CA PRO A 502 -16.66 -32.15 -17.04
C PRO A 502 -17.88 -31.23 -17.12
N LEU A 503 -18.14 -30.47 -16.06
CA LEU A 503 -19.19 -29.44 -16.05
C LEU A 503 -19.00 -28.52 -17.26
N GLY A 504 -19.84 -28.68 -18.31
CA GLY A 504 -19.66 -27.91 -19.54
C GLY A 504 -20.62 -28.18 -20.71
N GLU A 505 -21.23 -29.35 -20.87
CA GLU A 505 -22.16 -29.58 -22.00
C GLU A 505 -23.41 -30.34 -21.58
N GLY A 506 -24.56 -29.65 -21.66
CA GLY A 506 -25.85 -30.31 -21.62
C GLY A 506 -25.97 -31.25 -22.82
N ARG A 507 -26.15 -32.54 -22.58
CA ARG A 507 -26.70 -33.44 -23.59
C ARG A 507 -28.12 -33.00 -23.91
N SER A 508 -28.30 -32.39 -25.08
CA SER A 508 -29.60 -32.29 -25.73
C SER A 508 -30.04 -33.69 -26.12
N SER A 509 -30.92 -34.30 -25.33
CA SER A 509 -31.83 -35.33 -25.86
C SER A 509 -33.14 -34.62 -26.20
N ASP A 510 -33.44 -34.56 -27.49
CA ASP A 510 -34.73 -34.18 -28.04
C ASP A 510 -35.86 -34.96 -27.33
N THR A 511 -36.70 -34.25 -26.57
CA THR A 511 -38.15 -34.45 -26.59
C THR A 511 -38.83 -33.20 -26.02
N ASP A 512 -39.72 -32.68 -26.84
CA ASP A 512 -40.58 -31.51 -26.68
C ASP A 512 -41.55 -31.66 -25.50
N THR A 513 -41.42 -30.82 -24.46
CA THR A 513 -42.54 -30.29 -23.65
C THR A 513 -42.15 -28.93 -23.06
N GLY A 514 -43.09 -27.98 -23.11
CA GLY A 514 -42.90 -26.53 -22.92
C GLY A 514 -42.39 -26.01 -21.56
N PRO A 515 -42.34 -24.66 -21.40
CA PRO A 515 -41.31 -23.98 -20.64
C PRO A 515 -41.63 -23.99 -19.14
N SER A 516 -40.69 -24.47 -18.33
CA SER A 516 -40.70 -24.25 -16.87
C SER A 516 -39.46 -23.48 -16.42
N PRO A 517 -39.62 -22.53 -15.48
CA PRO A 517 -38.70 -21.41 -15.29
C PRO A 517 -37.68 -21.72 -14.21
N GLY A 518 -36.55 -22.34 -14.58
CA GLY A 518 -35.52 -22.78 -13.63
C GLY A 518 -34.11 -22.24 -13.86
N TRP A 519 -33.87 -21.47 -14.93
CA TRP A 519 -32.51 -21.22 -15.43
C TRP A 519 -31.99 -19.77 -15.31
N VAL A 520 -32.62 -18.95 -14.46
CA VAL A 520 -32.16 -17.57 -14.17
C VAL A 520 -31.69 -17.39 -12.71
N ALA A 521 -32.02 -18.30 -11.80
CA ALA A 521 -31.68 -18.18 -10.37
C ALA A 521 -30.24 -18.61 -10.01
N PHE A 522 -29.54 -19.35 -10.87
CA PHE A 522 -28.19 -19.86 -10.56
C PHE A 522 -27.06 -18.83 -10.80
N ARG A 523 -27.36 -17.65 -11.34
CA ARG A 523 -26.40 -16.53 -11.44
C ARG A 523 -26.23 -15.70 -10.17
N LEU A 524 -26.93 -16.04 -9.08
CA LEU A 524 -26.99 -15.21 -7.87
C LEU A 524 -26.30 -15.80 -6.63
N LEU A 525 -25.64 -16.96 -6.70
CA LEU A 525 -25.00 -17.60 -5.54
C LEU A 525 -23.46 -17.75 -5.60
N MET A 526 -22.81 -17.25 -6.65
CA MET A 526 -21.33 -17.13 -6.72
C MET A 526 -20.87 -15.66 -6.73
N ALA A 527 -21.60 -14.79 -6.03
CA ALA A 527 -21.27 -13.36 -5.89
C ALA A 527 -21.19 -12.88 -4.43
N LEU A 528 -21.19 -13.80 -3.45
CA LEU A 528 -21.12 -13.45 -2.03
C LEU A 528 -20.27 -14.47 -1.27
N LEU A 529 -18.95 -14.27 -1.29
CA LEU A 529 -18.15 -13.95 -0.10
C LEU A 529 -16.68 -13.72 -0.53
N PRO A 530 -15.94 -12.82 0.14
CA PRO A 530 -14.49 -12.69 0.01
C PRO A 530 -13.73 -13.95 0.44
#